data_AF-A0A136LPX8-F1
#
_entry.id   AF-A0A136LPX8-F1
#
_cell.length_a   1.000
_cell.length_b   1.000
_cell.length_c   1.000
_cell.angle_alpha   90.00
_cell.angle_beta   90.00
_cell.angle_gamma   90.00
#
_symmetry.space_group_name_H-M   'P 1'
#
loop_
_entity.id
_entity.type
_entity.pdbx_description
1 polymer ?
#
loop_
_entity_poly.entity_id
_entity_poly.type
_entity_poly.pdbx_seq_one_letter_code
_entity_poly.pdbx_strand_id
1 'polypeptide(L)'
;MKLSDALAQPVVCGDGAYGTLLAARGFPKQPYDLANLEAPELVADLHRLYFEAGAVLIETNTFTANRFRFVDLRDDLYEINRAGARIAKAACGDGAVILGAIGPAGKPMYPPGQHFRQAK
;
A
#
# COMPACT_ATOMS: atom_id res chain seq x y z
N MET A 1 6.70 16.33 4.74
CA MET A 1 7.93 15.69 5.24
C MET A 1 8.66 15.06 4.06
N LYS A 2 9.99 15.18 3.94
CA LYS A 2 10.76 14.44 2.92
C LYS A 2 11.24 13.10 3.50
N LEU A 3 11.46 12.11 2.63
CA LEU A 3 11.97 10.80 3.04
C LEU A 3 13.35 10.91 3.72
N SER A 4 14.24 11.77 3.20
CA SER A 4 15.54 12.03 3.81
C SER A 4 15.43 12.48 5.27
N ASP A 5 14.43 13.31 5.57
CA ASP A 5 14.24 13.89 6.91
C ASP A 5 13.70 12.82 7.86
N ALA A 6 12.81 11.95 7.37
CA ALA A 6 12.32 10.79 8.12
C ALA A 6 13.49 9.85 8.46
N LEU A 7 14.28 9.46 7.46
CA LEU A 7 15.39 8.49 7.62
C LEU A 7 16.59 9.02 8.41
N ALA A 8 16.69 10.34 8.62
CA ALA A 8 17.73 10.93 9.47
C ALA A 8 17.45 10.71 10.98
N GLN A 9 16.24 10.29 11.35
CA GLN A 9 15.87 10.01 12.74
C GLN A 9 16.44 8.66 13.20
N PRO A 10 16.81 8.50 14.49
CA PRO A 10 17.35 7.24 15.01
C PRO A 10 16.41 6.05 14.85
N VAL A 11 15.10 6.30 14.91
CA VAL A 11 14.03 5.31 14.73
C VAL A 11 12.94 5.95 13.89
N VAL A 12 12.46 5.21 12.88
CA VAL A 12 11.36 5.62 12.00
C VAL A 12 10.28 4.56 12.07
N CYS A 13 9.04 4.98 12.33
CA CYS A 13 7.91 4.07 12.43
C CYS A 13 7.15 4.02 11.10
N GLY A 14 6.98 2.80 10.56
CA GLY A 14 6.07 2.53 9.45
C GLY A 14 4.69 2.12 9.97
N ASP A 15 3.71 2.12 9.07
CA ASP A 15 2.38 1.63 9.35
C ASP A 15 2.29 0.10 9.40
N GLY A 16 1.08 -0.40 9.64
CA GLY A 16 0.78 -1.82 9.77
C GLY A 16 -0.08 -2.38 8.64
N ALA A 17 -0.70 -3.53 8.90
CA ALA A 17 -1.46 -4.27 7.90
C ALA A 17 -2.81 -3.63 7.54
N TYR A 18 -2.99 -3.26 6.27
CA TYR A 18 -4.28 -2.77 5.74
C TYR A 18 -5.29 -3.90 5.55
N GLY A 19 -4.91 -5.00 4.89
CA GLY A 19 -5.84 -6.09 4.56
C GLY A 19 -6.53 -6.70 5.78
N THR A 20 -5.79 -6.89 6.88
CA THR A 20 -6.34 -7.39 8.15
C THR A 20 -7.36 -6.42 8.75
N LEU A 21 -7.05 -5.11 8.72
CA LEU A 21 -7.92 -4.08 9.28
C LEU A 21 -9.15 -3.80 8.40
N LEU A 22 -9.02 -3.90 7.08
CA LEU A 22 -10.14 -3.80 6.14
C LEU A 22 -11.11 -4.98 6.34
N ALA A 23 -10.58 -6.20 6.50
CA ALA A 23 -11.38 -7.37 6.82
C ALA A 23 -12.10 -7.22 8.17
N ALA A 24 -11.38 -6.80 9.21
CA ALA A 24 -11.95 -6.60 10.55
C ALA A 24 -13.03 -5.51 10.59
N ARG A 25 -12.96 -4.52 9.70
CA ARG A 25 -13.97 -3.47 9.52
C ARG A 25 -15.05 -3.82 8.50
N GLY A 26 -15.07 -5.06 7.99
CA GLY A 26 -16.18 -5.59 7.20
C GLY A 26 -16.14 -5.25 5.71
N PHE A 27 -14.99 -4.85 5.14
CA PHE A 27 -14.90 -4.72 3.68
C PHE A 27 -15.03 -6.11 3.02
N PRO A 28 -16.03 -6.35 2.15
CA PRO A 28 -16.43 -7.71 1.80
C PRO A 28 -15.69 -8.29 0.59
N LYS A 29 -14.86 -7.49 -0.09
CA LYS A 29 -14.24 -7.87 -1.37
C LYS A 29 -12.73 -8.04 -1.26
N GLN A 30 -12.20 -8.84 -2.20
CA GLN A 30 -10.78 -8.91 -2.50
C GLN A 30 -10.57 -8.77 -4.02
N PRO A 31 -9.45 -8.18 -4.46
CA PRO A 31 -8.35 -7.68 -3.62
C PRO A 31 -8.69 -6.39 -2.86
N TYR A 32 -8.06 -6.17 -1.71
CA TYR A 32 -8.40 -5.06 -0.79
C TYR A 32 -8.11 -3.67 -1.37
N ASP A 33 -7.28 -3.58 -2.41
CA ASP A 33 -7.00 -2.35 -3.13
C ASP A 33 -8.29 -1.77 -3.78
N LEU A 34 -9.31 -2.60 -4.02
CA LEU A 34 -10.64 -2.14 -4.50
C LEU A 34 -11.31 -1.16 -3.54
N ALA A 35 -10.99 -1.24 -2.24
CA ALA A 35 -11.51 -0.32 -1.25
C ALA A 35 -11.13 1.14 -1.57
N ASN A 36 -10.07 1.40 -2.35
CA ASN A 36 -9.70 2.75 -2.77
C ASN A 36 -10.79 3.44 -3.61
N LEU A 37 -11.59 2.67 -4.35
CA LEU A 37 -12.68 3.21 -5.17
C LEU A 37 -14.05 2.96 -4.51
N GLU A 38 -14.23 1.80 -3.90
CA GLU A 38 -15.54 1.38 -3.39
C GLU A 38 -15.83 1.83 -1.95
N ALA A 39 -14.77 2.03 -1.14
CA ALA A 39 -14.89 2.42 0.26
C ALA A 39 -13.75 3.38 0.68
N PRO A 40 -13.57 4.52 -0.02
CA PRO A 40 -12.41 5.40 0.17
C PRO A 40 -12.31 5.96 1.59
N GLU A 41 -13.43 6.22 2.25
CA GLU A 41 -13.46 6.69 3.65
C GLU A 41 -12.89 5.65 4.61
N LEU A 42 -13.16 4.36 4.38
CA LEU A 42 -12.61 3.29 5.19
C LEU A 42 -11.07 3.24 5.06
N VAL A 43 -10.56 3.42 3.85
CA VAL A 43 -9.11 3.48 3.60
C VAL A 43 -8.50 4.74 4.25
N ALA A 44 -9.18 5.89 4.14
CA ALA A 44 -8.75 7.14 4.78
C ALA A 44 -8.68 7.01 6.31
N ASP A 45 -9.67 6.38 6.93
CA ASP A 45 -9.72 6.11 8.36
C ASP A 45 -8.53 5.24 8.81
N LEU A 46 -8.14 4.24 8.02
CA LEU A 46 -6.97 3.41 8.30
C LEU A 46 -5.66 4.20 8.23
N HIS A 47 -5.48 5.04 7.20
CA HIS A 47 -4.32 5.91 7.10
C HIS A 47 -4.24 6.87 8.30
N ARG A 48 -5.37 7.51 8.66
CA ARG A 48 -5.45 8.39 9.83
C ARG A 48 -5.13 7.65 11.12
N LEU A 49 -5.68 6.44 11.30
CA LEU A 49 -5.41 5.61 12.47
C LEU A 49 -3.90 5.33 12.66
N TYR A 50 -3.20 4.93 11.59
CA TYR A 50 -1.77 4.65 11.68
C TYR A 50 -0.95 5.92 11.89
N PHE A 51 -1.31 7.00 11.20
CA PHE A 51 -0.66 8.30 11.36
C PHE A 51 -0.79 8.85 12.78
N GLU A 52 -1.99 8.81 13.36
CA GLU A 52 -2.27 9.22 14.75
C GLU A 52 -1.56 8.32 15.78
N ALA A 53 -1.34 7.04 15.45
CA ALA A 53 -0.54 6.12 16.25
C ALA A 53 0.98 6.39 16.18
N GLY A 54 1.42 7.34 15.35
CA GLY A 54 2.82 7.76 15.23
C GLY A 54 3.58 7.20 14.02
N ALA A 55 2.92 6.50 13.10
CA ALA A 55 3.54 6.07 11.86
C ALA A 55 3.80 7.30 10.96
N VAL A 56 5.03 7.41 10.46
CA VAL A 56 5.45 8.51 9.56
C VAL A 56 5.81 8.02 8.16
N LEU A 57 6.03 6.71 8.00
CA LEU A 57 6.07 6.05 6.70
C LEU A 57 4.73 5.33 6.49
N ILE A 58 3.94 5.82 5.54
CA ILE A 58 2.59 5.31 5.28
C ILE A 58 2.58 4.67 3.91
N GLU A 59 2.27 3.38 3.84
CA GLU A 59 2.09 2.67 2.58
C GLU A 59 0.73 2.97 1.97
N THR A 60 0.68 3.12 0.64
CA THR A 60 -0.60 3.18 -0.09
C THR A 60 -1.30 1.82 -0.07
N ASN A 61 -2.63 1.79 -0.05
CA ASN A 61 -3.40 0.55 -0.19
C ASN A 61 -3.39 0.04 -1.66
N THR A 62 -2.20 -0.32 -2.16
CA THR A 62 -1.95 -0.67 -3.58
C THR A 62 -1.06 -1.91 -3.74
N PHE A 63 -0.86 -2.67 -2.66
CA PHE A 63 0.06 -3.81 -2.64
C PHE A 63 -0.23 -4.83 -3.73
N THR A 64 -1.49 -5.12 -4.05
CA THR A 64 -1.82 -6.08 -5.11
C THR A 64 -2.26 -5.44 -6.42
N ALA A 65 -2.41 -4.11 -6.48
CA ALA A 65 -2.85 -3.34 -7.65
C ALA A 65 -1.85 -3.32 -8.82
N ASN A 66 -1.49 -4.50 -9.33
CA ASN A 66 -0.65 -4.69 -10.51
C ASN A 66 -1.33 -5.59 -11.56
N ARG A 67 -0.90 -5.46 -12.82
CA ARG A 67 -1.48 -6.16 -13.99
C ARG A 67 -1.44 -7.69 -13.93
N PHE A 68 -0.65 -8.28 -13.04
CA PHE A 68 -0.54 -9.73 -12.90
C PHE A 68 -1.54 -10.30 -11.89
N ARG A 69 -1.86 -9.51 -10.86
CA ARG A 69 -2.80 -9.85 -9.79
C ARG A 69 -4.23 -9.39 -10.08
N PHE A 70 -4.41 -8.27 -10.78
CA PHE A 70 -5.70 -7.72 -11.23
C PHE A 70 -5.97 -8.09 -12.69
N VAL A 71 -6.28 -9.35 -12.95
CA VAL A 71 -6.47 -9.85 -14.32
C VAL A 71 -7.82 -9.43 -14.91
N ASP A 72 -8.87 -9.38 -14.09
CA ASP A 72 -10.26 -9.16 -14.52
C ASP A 72 -10.73 -7.70 -14.37
N LEU A 73 -9.89 -6.83 -13.79
CA LEU A 73 -10.19 -5.42 -13.48
C LEU A 73 -9.11 -4.48 -14.04
N ARG A 74 -8.55 -4.84 -15.20
CA ARG A 74 -7.38 -4.15 -15.79
C ARG A 74 -7.66 -2.69 -16.11
N ASP A 75 -8.88 -2.35 -16.48
CA ASP A 75 -9.25 -1.02 -16.95
C ASP A 75 -9.24 0.02 -15.81
N ASP A 76 -9.43 -0.42 -14.56
CA ASP A 76 -9.45 0.46 -13.39
C ASP A 76 -8.10 0.54 -12.64
N LEU A 77 -7.07 -0.20 -13.08
CA LEU A 77 -5.83 -0.35 -12.32
C LEU A 77 -5.13 0.99 -12.03
N TYR A 78 -5.12 1.89 -13.03
CA TYR A 78 -4.52 3.21 -12.87
C TYR A 78 -5.29 4.04 -11.84
N GLU A 79 -6.62 4.05 -11.91
CA GLU A 79 -7.45 4.81 -10.98
C GLU A 79 -7.41 4.20 -9.56
N ILE A 80 -7.34 2.88 -9.41
CA ILE A 80 -7.15 2.22 -8.09
C ILE A 80 -5.86 2.70 -7.43
N ASN A 81 -4.73 2.70 -8.17
CA ASN A 81 -3.44 3.15 -7.64
C ASN A 81 -3.44 4.65 -7.32
N ARG A 82 -4.00 5.44 -8.23
CA ARG A 82 -4.08 6.90 -8.10
C ARG A 82 -4.99 7.32 -6.95
N ALA A 83 -6.11 6.64 -6.75
CA ALA A 83 -7.00 6.83 -5.60
C ALA A 83 -6.28 6.46 -4.30
N GLY A 84 -5.61 5.29 -4.24
CA GLY A 84 -4.84 4.89 -3.05
C GLY A 84 -3.80 5.93 -2.63
N ALA A 85 -3.04 6.46 -3.59
CA ALA A 85 -2.06 7.52 -3.32
C ALA A 85 -2.70 8.83 -2.84
N ARG A 86 -3.83 9.23 -3.43
CA ARG A 86 -4.57 10.44 -3.04
C ARG A 86 -5.15 10.34 -1.64
N ILE A 87 -5.76 9.21 -1.32
CA ILE A 87 -6.40 8.98 -0.03
C ILE A 87 -5.33 9.03 1.07
N ALA A 88 -4.20 8.32 0.89
CA ALA A 88 -3.09 8.36 1.83
C ALA A 88 -2.55 9.78 2.03
N LYS A 89 -2.36 10.53 0.93
CA LYS A 89 -1.87 11.92 1.00
C LYS A 89 -2.87 12.87 1.68
N ALA A 90 -4.16 12.71 1.42
CA ALA A 90 -5.20 13.53 2.03
C ALA A 90 -5.37 13.22 3.53
N ALA A 91 -5.27 11.95 3.91
CA ALA A 91 -5.42 11.50 5.29
C ALA A 91 -4.27 11.96 6.20
N CYS A 92 -3.02 11.91 5.73
CA CYS A 92 -1.84 12.20 6.56
C CYS A 92 -1.20 13.57 6.28
N GLY A 93 -1.64 14.27 5.23
CA GLY A 93 -1.15 15.59 4.85
C GLY A 93 0.35 15.61 4.58
N ASP A 94 1.04 16.64 5.10
CA ASP A 94 2.49 16.79 4.99
C ASP A 94 3.25 16.22 6.21
N GLY A 95 2.56 15.62 7.17
CA GLY A 95 3.16 15.04 8.37
C GLY A 95 3.80 13.67 8.13
N ALA A 96 3.44 12.98 7.05
CA ALA A 96 3.97 11.66 6.70
C ALA A 96 4.64 11.65 5.32
N VAL A 97 5.43 10.60 5.09
CA VAL A 97 5.97 10.22 3.79
C VAL A 97 5.10 9.08 3.25
N ILE A 98 4.49 9.31 2.08
CA ILE A 98 3.64 8.31 1.43
C ILE A 98 4.50 7.42 0.53
N LEU A 99 4.42 6.11 0.73
CA LEU A 99 5.19 5.09 0.03
C LEU A 99 4.26 4.28 -0.89
N GLY A 100 4.61 4.19 -2.17
CA GLY A 100 3.87 3.38 -3.12
C GLY A 100 4.10 1.89 -2.86
N ALA A 101 3.13 1.20 -2.28
CA ALA A 101 3.22 -0.23 -2.04
C ALA A 101 3.05 -1.01 -3.35
N ILE A 102 4.05 -1.81 -3.71
CA ILE A 102 4.04 -2.69 -4.88
C ILE A 102 4.43 -4.09 -4.44
N GLY A 103 3.43 -4.96 -4.34
CA GLY A 103 3.61 -6.37 -4.02
C GLY A 103 4.02 -7.22 -5.23
N PRO A 104 4.27 -8.52 -5.02
CA PRO A 104 4.74 -9.42 -6.07
C PRO A 104 3.68 -9.67 -7.15
N ALA A 105 4.14 -10.09 -8.33
CA ALA A 105 3.28 -10.52 -9.43
C ALA A 105 2.43 -11.77 -9.11
N GLY A 106 2.75 -12.50 -8.03
CA GLY A 106 2.10 -13.75 -7.65
C GLY A 106 2.34 -14.91 -8.62
N LYS A 107 3.26 -14.73 -9.58
CA LYS A 107 3.69 -15.75 -10.54
C LYS A 107 5.20 -15.96 -10.36
N PRO A 108 5.69 -17.21 -10.24
CA PRO A 108 7.12 -17.46 -10.18
C PRO A 108 7.77 -17.06 -11.52
N MET A 109 8.99 -16.53 -11.47
CA MET A 109 9.80 -16.36 -12.67
C MET A 109 10.35 -17.72 -13.12
N TYR A 110 10.35 -17.97 -14.44
CA TYR A 110 10.90 -19.17 -15.03
C TYR A 110 12.32 -18.91 -15.56
N PRO A 111 13.27 -19.85 -15.36
CA PRO A 111 13.16 -21.09 -14.61
C PRO A 111 13.23 -20.86 -13.10
N PRO A 112 12.48 -21.64 -12.28
CA PRO A 112 12.51 -21.49 -10.84
C PRO A 112 13.94 -21.68 -10.30
N GLY A 113 14.40 -20.74 -9.47
CA GLY A 113 15.67 -20.85 -8.74
C GLY A 113 16.94 -20.33 -9.46
N GLN A 114 16.90 -19.94 -10.74
CA GLN A 114 18.13 -19.52 -11.46
C GLN A 114 18.49 -18.03 -11.34
N HIS A 115 17.69 -17.22 -10.63
CA HIS A 115 17.84 -15.76 -10.63
C HIS A 115 18.62 -15.19 -9.44
N PHE A 116 18.98 -16.02 -8.46
CA PHE A 116 19.90 -15.63 -7.41
C PHE A 116 21.31 -15.99 -7.86
N ARG A 117 22.12 -15.01 -8.28
CA ARG A 117 23.58 -15.16 -8.17
C ARG A 117 23.85 -15.47 -6.71
N GLN A 118 24.31 -16.68 -6.41
CA GLN A 118 24.98 -16.93 -5.14
C GLN A 118 26.14 -15.94 -5.10
N ALA A 119 26.05 -14.94 -4.22
CA ALA A 119 27.20 -14.11 -3.92
C ALA A 119 28.29 -15.06 -3.38
N LYS A 120 29.44 -15.07 -4.05
CA LYS A 120 30.65 -15.73 -3.55
C LYS A 120 31.16 -15.01 -2.31
#